data_AF-A0A6F8YVT1-F1
#
_entry.id   AF-A0A6F8YVT1-F1
#
_cell.length_a   1.000
_cell.length_b   1.000
_cell.length_c   1.000
_cell.angle_alpha   90.00
_cell.angle_beta   90.00
_cell.angle_gamma   90.00
#
_symmetry.space_group_name_H-M   'P 1'
#
loop_
_entity.id
_entity.type
_entity.pdbx_description
1 polymer ?
#
loop_
_entity_poly.entity_id
_entity_poly.type
_entity_poly.pdbx_seq_one_letter_code
_entity_poly.pdbx_strand_id
1 'polypeptide(L)' 'MTGHKSRKAQQWGLWSHVFWYVAANLAQVIVWWFATPDRFFWPLWSILGWGIGLLIHIWAFRVSTRSPVRP' A
#
# COMPACT_ATOMS: atom_id res chain seq x y z
N MET A 1 24.27 -14.19 -4.16
CA MET A 1 23.61 -14.61 -2.90
C MET A 1 22.17 -14.10 -2.89
N THR A 2 21.22 -14.86 -3.43
CA THR A 2 19.80 -14.52 -3.34
C THR A 2 19.31 -14.86 -1.92
N GLY A 3 19.36 -13.86 -1.03
CA GLY A 3 18.91 -14.03 0.35
C GLY A 3 17.41 -14.38 0.37
N HIS A 4 17.10 -15.60 0.79
CA HIS A 4 15.73 -16.05 1.00
C HIS A 4 15.10 -15.21 2.13
N LYS A 5 14.41 -14.11 1.79
CA LYS A 5 13.73 -13.30 2.80
C LYS A 5 12.61 -14.14 3.43
N SER A 6 12.65 -14.28 4.76
CA SER A 6 11.63 -14.98 5.54
C SER A 6 10.23 -14.48 5.17
N ARG A 7 9.25 -15.39 5.06
CA ARG A 7 7.86 -15.08 4.72
C ARG A 7 7.26 -14.00 5.63
N LYS A 8 7.66 -14.00 6.92
CA LYS A 8 7.26 -12.96 7.89
C LYS A 8 7.79 -11.58 7.49
N ALA A 9 9.02 -11.48 7.00
CA ALA A 9 9.59 -10.22 6.53
C ALA A 9 8.85 -9.68 5.29
N GLN A 10 8.42 -10.58 4.38
CA GLN A 10 7.60 -10.20 3.23
C GLN A 10 6.20 -9.72 3.64
N GLN A 11 5.58 -10.39 4.62
CA GLN A 11 4.30 -9.95 5.21
C GLN A 11 4.42 -8.59 5.89
N TRP A 12 5.46 -8.37 6.70
CA TRP A 12 5.72 -7.08 7.34
C TRP A 12 5.94 -5.97 6.32
N GLY A 13 6.64 -6.26 5.22
CA GLY A 13 6.80 -5.32 4.11
C GLY A 13 5.46 -4.94 3.48
N LEU A 14 4.52 -5.88 3.30
CA LEU A 14 3.20 -5.55 2.78
C LEU A 14 2.38 -4.74 3.80
N TRP A 15 2.38 -5.14 5.07
CA TRP A 15 1.62 -4.49 6.13
C TRP A 15 2.07 -3.06 6.39
N SER A 16 3.37 -2.76 6.29
CA SER A 16 3.85 -1.39 6.43
C SER A 16 3.29 -0.48 5.33
N HIS A 17 3.20 -0.96 4.09
CA HIS A 17 2.62 -0.19 2.98
C HIS A 17 1.11 0.00 3.16
N VAL A 18 0.38 -1.04 3.60
CA VAL A 18 -1.06 -0.92 3.91
C VAL A 18 -1.27 0.10 5.03
N PHE A 19 -0.50 -0.01 6.12
CA PHE A 19 -0.62 0.89 7.26
C PHE A 19 -0.38 2.35 6.86
N TRP A 20 0.72 2.63 6.16
CA TRP A 20 1.04 3.99 5.74
C TRP A 20 0.08 4.52 4.68
N TYR A 21 -0.42 3.67 3.79
CA TYR A 21 -1.48 4.05 2.86
C TYR A 21 -2.72 4.53 3.61
N VAL A 22 -3.20 3.78 4.60
CA VAL A 22 -4.39 4.16 5.38
C VAL A 22 -4.11 5.41 6.23
N ALA A 23 -3.02 5.42 6.99
CA ALA A 23 -2.69 6.52 7.91
C ALA A 23 -2.50 7.85 7.17
N ALA A 24 -1.73 7.86 6.07
CA ALA A 24 -1.46 9.07 5.32
C ALA A 24 -2.71 9.60 4.59
N ASN A 25 -3.53 8.71 4.01
CA ASN A 25 -4.77 9.14 3.34
C ASN A 25 -5.79 9.66 4.35
N LEU A 26 -5.96 9.01 5.52
CA LEU A 26 -6.82 9.52 6.58
C LEU A 26 -6.37 10.90 7.07
N ALA A 27 -5.08 11.10 7.29
CA ALA A 27 -4.54 12.41 7.66
C ALA A 27 -4.87 13.47 6.60
N GLN A 28 -4.73 13.16 5.32
CA GLN A 28 -5.10 14.08 4.23
C GLN A 28 -6.60 14.39 4.22
N VAL A 29 -7.46 13.40 4.43
CA VAL A 29 -8.92 13.61 4.51
C VAL A 29 -9.28 14.51 5.70
N ILE A 30 -8.65 14.30 6.85
CA ILE A 30 -8.82 15.15 8.04
C ILE A 30 -8.39 16.59 7.71
N VAL A 31 -7.21 16.78 7.10
CA VAL A 31 -6.75 18.11 6.71
C VAL A 31 -7.70 18.76 5.72
N TRP A 32 -8.16 18.05 4.70
CA TRP A 32 -9.13 18.58 3.74
C TRP A 32 -10.43 19.00 4.44
N TRP A 33 -10.94 18.18 5.37
CA TRP A 33 -12.16 18.46 6.11
C TRP A 33 -12.09 19.75 6.93
N PHE A 34 -10.94 19.99 7.60
CA PHE A 34 -10.78 21.17 8.46
C PHE A 34 -10.28 22.41 7.73
N ALA A 35 -9.50 22.26 6.66
CA ALA A 35 -8.84 23.38 6.01
C ALA A 35 -9.50 23.82 4.70
N THR A 36 -10.09 22.89 3.93
CA THR A 36 -10.60 23.16 2.59
C THR A 36 -11.86 22.33 2.24
N PRO A 37 -12.89 22.25 3.10
CA PRO A 37 -14.05 21.36 2.88
C PRO A 37 -14.92 21.78 1.68
N ASP A 38 -14.88 23.05 1.31
CA ASP A 38 -15.60 23.66 0.18
C ASP A 38 -14.88 23.46 -1.16
N ARG A 39 -13.63 23.01 -1.13
CA ARG A 39 -12.81 22.81 -2.33
C ARG A 39 -12.89 21.37 -2.80
N PHE A 40 -12.48 21.18 -4.06
CA PHE A 40 -12.28 19.86 -4.64
C PHE A 40 -11.52 18.92 -3.68
N PHE A 41 -11.96 17.68 -3.60
CA PHE A 41 -11.41 16.63 -2.75
C PHE A 41 -10.03 16.16 -3.25
N TRP A 42 -9.02 17.01 -3.05
CA TRP A 42 -7.64 16.75 -3.46
C TRP A 42 -7.02 15.46 -2.86
N PRO A 43 -7.44 14.93 -1.68
CA PRO A 43 -6.94 13.64 -1.22
C PRO A 43 -7.21 12.48 -2.21
N LEU A 44 -8.20 12.64 -3.12
CA LEU A 44 -8.48 11.67 -4.19
C LEU A 44 -7.23 11.29 -4.98
N TRP A 45 -6.40 12.26 -5.34
CA TRP A 45 -5.21 12.01 -6.16
C TRP A 45 -4.19 11.14 -5.42
N SER A 46 -4.02 11.34 -4.11
CA SER A 46 -3.15 10.51 -3.28
C SER A 46 -3.71 9.10 -3.13
N ILE A 47 -5.02 8.96 -2.86
CA ILE A 47 -5.71 7.67 -2.76
C ILE A 47 -5.52 6.87 -4.06
N LEU A 48 -5.78 7.48 -5.21
CA LEU A 48 -5.65 6.79 -6.50
C LEU A 48 -4.19 6.48 -6.84
N GLY A 49 -3.30 7.46 -6.74
CA GLY A 49 -1.88 7.28 -7.09
C GLY A 49 -1.18 6.25 -6.20
N TRP A 50 -1.32 6.38 -4.88
CA TRP A 50 -0.72 5.43 -3.94
C TRP A 50 -1.47 4.10 -3.93
N GLY A 51 -2.77 4.09 -4.23
CA GLY A 51 -3.59 2.88 -4.30
C GLY A 51 -3.07 1.93 -5.38
N ILE A 52 -2.68 2.46 -6.53
CA ILE A 52 -2.02 1.68 -7.59
C ILE A 52 -0.71 1.07 -7.06
N GLY A 53 0.13 1.85 -6.37
CA GLY A 53 1.35 1.36 -5.73
C GLY A 53 1.09 0.23 -4.73
N LEU A 54 0.06 0.36 -3.89
CA LEU A 54 -0.32 -0.67 -2.93
C LEU A 54 -0.79 -1.96 -3.62
N LEU A 55 -1.59 -1.85 -4.68
CA LEU A 55 -2.02 -3.01 -5.47
C LEU A 55 -0.83 -3.77 -6.06
N ILE A 56 0.20 -3.07 -6.54
CA ILE A 56 1.44 -3.68 -7.03
C ILE A 56 2.14 -4.46 -5.91
N HIS A 57 2.22 -3.91 -4.69
CA HIS A 57 2.82 -4.61 -3.54
C HIS A 57 2.03 -5.88 -3.15
N ILE A 58 0.70 -5.79 -3.15
CA ILE A 58 -0.18 -6.95 -2.89
C ILE A 58 0.05 -8.03 -3.96
N TRP A 59 0.11 -7.63 -5.23
CA TRP A 59 0.34 -8.55 -6.34
C TRP A 59 1.71 -9.22 -6.24
N ALA A 60 2.76 -8.44 -5.98
CA ALA A 60 4.13 -8.96 -5.78
C ALA A 60 4.19 -9.97 -4.63
N PHE A 61 3.50 -9.71 -3.51
CA PHE A 61 3.40 -10.65 -2.41
C PHE A 61 2.68 -11.94 -2.82
N ARG A 62 1.54 -11.85 -3.52
CA ARG A 62 0.79 -13.02 -4.02
C ARG A 62 1.60 -13.88 -4.97
N VAL A 63 2.28 -13.27 -5.94
CA VAL A 63 3.15 -13.98 -6.90
C VAL A 63 4.30 -14.66 -6.16
N SER A 64 4.94 -13.97 -5.20
CA SER A 64 6.04 -14.54 -4.41
C SER A 64 5.62 -15.72 -3.53
N THR A 65 4.34 -15.80 -3.16
CA THR A 65 3.80 -16.97 -2.42
C THR A 65 3.42 -18.15 -3.30
N ARG A 66 3.29 -17.97 -4.62
CA ARG A 66 3.05 -19.07 -5.57
C ARG A 66 4.39 -19.67 -6.00
N SER A 67 4.91 -20.61 -5.22
CA SER A 67 6.00 -21.46 -5.69
C SER A 67 5.49 -22.31 -6.87
N PRO A 68 6.20 -22.38 -8.02
CA PRO A 68 5.88 -23.37 -9.02
C PRO A 68 6.18 -24.74 -8.39
N VAL A 69 5.17 -25.61 -8.33
CA VAL A 69 5.40 -27.05 -8.14
C VAL A 69 6.26 -27.46 -9.34
N ARG A 70 7.56 -27.70 -9.12
CA ARG A 70 8.43 -28.28 -10.15
C ARG A 70 8.15 -29.79 -10.20
N PRO A 71 7.78 -30.35 -11.36
CA PRO A 71 7.70 -31.80 -11.55
C PRO A 71 9.09 -32.45 -11.52
#